data_AF-A0A151CHK1-F1
#
_entry.id   AF-A0A151CHK1-F1
#
_cell.length_a   1.000
_cell.length_b   1.000
_cell.length_c   1.000
_cell.angle_alpha   90.00
_cell.angle_beta   90.00
_cell.angle_gamma   90.00
#
_symmetry.space_group_name_H-M   'P 1'
#
loop_
_entity.id
_entity.type
_entity.pdbx_description
1 polymer ?
#
loop_
_entity_poly.entity_id
_entity_poly.type
_entity_poly.pdbx_seq_one_letter_code
_entity_poly.pdbx_strand_id
1 'polypeptide(L)'
;MLNKERMMNEILHVGLYDLVLQDVQKVVGKEKPTKEELEEALEKEPQILRDYMQTNVEYNLSNIHLKNIDLERVDASVKEKAEKINHNLETMREIEKYTLDFEHSSTLVLIFSLEFFVLFSVQYFIVLLDLGEWQWWIYAFFSLSIVAAWWYAKKQQKKYQVNNARYKALYEETLALIDSLEKEGYIKKEDLYIEESDEHI
;
A
#
# COMPACT_ATOMS: atom_id res chain seq x y z
N MET A 1 -12.44 -4.33 -5.82
CA MET A 1 -11.85 -3.63 -7.00
C MET A 1 -10.61 -4.32 -7.54
N LEU A 2 -10.14 -5.37 -6.86
CA LEU A 2 -9.07 -6.23 -7.33
C LEU A 2 -9.60 -7.20 -8.39
N ASN A 3 -8.89 -7.32 -9.51
CA ASN A 3 -9.12 -8.40 -10.47
C ASN A 3 -8.37 -9.65 -9.97
N LYS A 4 -9.13 -10.68 -9.57
CA LYS A 4 -8.58 -11.92 -9.00
C LYS A 4 -7.72 -12.69 -10.00
N GLU A 5 -8.12 -12.75 -11.27
CA GLU A 5 -7.36 -13.47 -12.29
C GLU A 5 -6.01 -12.81 -12.56
N ARG A 6 -6.01 -11.48 -12.71
CA ARG A 6 -4.77 -10.71 -12.85
C ARG A 6 -3.84 -10.92 -11.66
N MET A 7 -4.34 -10.74 -10.43
CA MET A 7 -3.57 -10.96 -9.20
C MET A 7 -2.96 -12.38 -9.16
N MET A 8 -3.75 -13.41 -9.49
CA MET A 8 -3.25 -14.79 -9.49
C MET A 8 -2.16 -15.01 -10.55
N ASN A 9 -2.32 -14.45 -11.75
CA ASN A 9 -1.27 -14.49 -12.78
C ASN A 9 0.01 -13.81 -12.30
N GLU A 10 -0.13 -12.63 -11.69
CA GLU A 10 0.99 -11.87 -11.15
C GLU A 10 1.74 -12.66 -10.07
N ILE A 11 1.04 -13.22 -9.07
CA ILE A 11 1.65 -14.03 -8.01
C ILE A 11 2.40 -15.24 -8.59
N LEU A 12 1.86 -15.91 -9.62
CA LEU A 12 2.45 -17.13 -10.17
C LEU A 12 3.62 -16.88 -11.12
N HIS A 13 3.72 -15.69 -11.73
CA HIS A 13 4.58 -15.47 -12.89
C HIS A 13 5.47 -14.24 -12.83
N VAL A 14 5.17 -13.25 -11.99
CA VAL A 14 5.94 -12.01 -11.88
C VAL A 14 6.87 -12.11 -10.66
N GLY A 15 8.18 -12.01 -10.90
CA GLY A 15 9.21 -12.21 -9.88
C GLY A 15 9.14 -11.22 -8.71
N LEU A 16 8.46 -10.08 -8.88
CA LEU A 16 8.16 -9.14 -7.80
C LEU A 16 7.44 -9.82 -6.62
N TYR A 17 6.60 -10.82 -6.90
CA TYR A 17 5.78 -11.51 -5.90
C TYR A 17 6.35 -12.86 -5.48
N ASP A 18 7.63 -13.16 -5.75
CA ASP A 18 8.25 -14.44 -5.41
C ASP A 18 8.13 -14.79 -3.92
N LEU A 19 8.18 -13.80 -3.02
CA LEU A 19 7.98 -14.02 -1.58
C LEU A 19 6.54 -14.45 -1.27
N VAL A 20 5.55 -13.82 -1.90
CA VAL A 20 4.14 -14.19 -1.77
C VAL A 20 3.91 -15.60 -2.33
N LEU A 21 4.52 -15.91 -3.47
CA LEU A 21 4.48 -17.23 -4.08
C LEU A 21 5.08 -18.30 -3.16
N GLN A 22 6.19 -18.00 -2.48
CA GLN A 22 6.79 -18.92 -1.50
C GLN A 22 5.85 -19.25 -0.34
N ASP A 23 5.07 -18.28 0.13
CA ASP A 23 4.10 -18.53 1.19
C ASP A 23 2.94 -19.39 0.70
N VAL A 24 2.48 -19.19 -0.54
CA VAL A 24 1.52 -20.09 -1.20
C VAL A 24 2.09 -21.51 -1.32
N GLN A 25 3.33 -21.66 -1.78
CA GLN A 25 4.01 -22.94 -1.90
C GLN A 25 4.12 -23.68 -0.56
N LYS A 26 4.36 -22.96 0.55
CA LYS A 26 4.39 -23.53 1.91
C LYS A 26 3.00 -24.03 2.34
N VAL A 27 1.95 -23.26 2.05
CA VAL A 27 0.57 -23.64 2.40
C VAL A 27 0.10 -24.87 1.60
N VAL A 28 0.41 -24.91 0.31
CA VAL A 28 -0.01 -25.99 -0.59
C VAL A 28 0.93 -27.22 -0.51
N GLY A 29 2.18 -27.02 -0.09
CA GLY A 29 3.21 -28.07 -0.04
C GLY A 29 3.75 -28.47 -1.42
N LYS A 30 3.73 -27.56 -2.40
CA LYS A 30 4.16 -27.81 -3.79
C LYS A 30 5.07 -26.69 -4.28
N GLU A 31 6.09 -27.03 -5.07
CA GLU A 31 6.98 -26.04 -5.69
C GLU A 31 6.28 -25.21 -6.79
N LYS A 32 5.29 -25.80 -7.48
CA LYS A 32 4.58 -25.14 -8.59
C LYS A 32 3.07 -25.25 -8.37
N PRO A 33 2.49 -24.35 -7.55
CA PRO A 33 1.05 -24.31 -7.34
C PRO A 33 0.33 -23.89 -8.64
N THR A 34 -0.85 -24.46 -8.83
CA THR A 34 -1.81 -24.07 -9.88
C THR A 34 -2.66 -22.88 -9.43
N LYS A 35 -3.45 -22.28 -10.34
CA LYS A 35 -4.35 -21.17 -9.99
C LYS A 35 -5.39 -21.59 -8.97
N GLU A 36 -5.94 -22.79 -9.11
CA GLU A 36 -6.94 -23.36 -8.20
C GLU A 36 -6.35 -23.57 -6.79
N GLU A 37 -5.10 -24.01 -6.70
CA GLU A 37 -4.40 -24.18 -5.42
C GLU A 37 -4.02 -22.86 -4.77
N LEU A 38 -3.65 -21.86 -5.58
CA LEU A 38 -3.45 -20.49 -5.10
C LEU A 38 -4.76 -19.90 -4.56
N GLU A 39 -5.87 -20.13 -5.26
CA GLU A 39 -7.19 -19.70 -4.81
C GLU A 39 -7.56 -20.33 -3.46
N GLU A 40 -7.33 -21.64 -3.29
CA GLU A 40 -7.53 -22.32 -2.00
C GLU A 40 -6.59 -21.79 -0.92
N ALA A 41 -5.33 -21.50 -1.24
CA ALA A 41 -4.37 -20.93 -0.31
C ALA A 41 -4.78 -19.53 0.17
N LEU A 42 -5.28 -18.67 -0.73
CA LEU A 42 -5.79 -17.33 -0.42
C LEU A 42 -7.01 -17.37 0.50
N GLU A 43 -7.86 -18.40 0.37
CA GLU A 43 -9.01 -18.62 1.26
C GLU A 43 -8.57 -19.11 2.64
N LYS A 44 -7.59 -20.02 2.70
CA LYS A 44 -7.07 -20.58 3.96
C LYS A 44 -6.22 -19.59 4.74
N GLU A 45 -5.41 -18.81 4.04
CA GLU A 45 -4.45 -17.86 4.62
C GLU A 45 -4.62 -16.46 4.03
N PRO A 46 -5.51 -15.64 4.62
CA PRO A 46 -5.76 -14.27 4.16
C PRO A 46 -4.53 -13.36 4.23
N GLN A 47 -3.47 -13.75 4.95
CA GLN A 47 -2.20 -13.02 4.97
C GLN A 47 -1.56 -12.96 3.57
N ILE A 48 -1.68 -14.00 2.75
CA ILE A 48 -1.12 -14.03 1.39
C ILE A 48 -1.65 -12.86 0.54
N LEU A 49 -2.96 -12.60 0.63
CA LEU A 49 -3.56 -11.46 -0.07
C LEU A 49 -3.04 -10.12 0.48
N ARG A 50 -2.88 -10.01 1.80
CA ARG A 50 -2.33 -8.80 2.43
C ARG A 50 -0.91 -8.54 1.98
N ASP A 51 -0.08 -9.58 1.88
CA ASP A 51 1.32 -9.47 1.48
C ASP A 51 1.45 -9.08 0.01
N TYR A 52 0.61 -9.64 -0.87
CA TYR A 52 0.48 -9.17 -2.25
C TYR A 52 0.12 -7.68 -2.30
N MET A 53 -0.91 -7.28 -1.54
CA MET A 53 -1.35 -5.88 -1.54
C MET A 53 -0.29 -4.94 -0.98
N GLN A 54 0.42 -5.38 0.05
CA GLN A 54 1.52 -4.64 0.64
C GLN A 54 2.68 -4.47 -0.35
N THR A 55 3.07 -5.54 -1.03
CA THR A 55 4.12 -5.50 -2.07
C THR A 55 3.78 -4.46 -3.12
N ASN A 56 2.53 -4.39 -3.58
CA ASN A 56 2.10 -3.37 -4.53
C ASN A 56 2.34 -1.96 -4.02
N VAL A 57 1.86 -1.68 -2.81
CA VAL A 57 2.00 -0.35 -2.24
C VAL A 57 3.46 0.05 -2.03
N GLU A 58 4.31 -0.88 -1.58
CA GLU A 58 5.75 -0.65 -1.38
C GLU A 58 6.46 -0.30 -2.70
N TYR A 59 6.04 -0.89 -3.81
CA TYR A 59 6.57 -0.65 -5.14
C TYR A 59 5.81 0.43 -5.92
N ASN A 60 4.92 1.18 -5.26
CA ASN A 60 4.08 2.24 -5.84
C ASN A 60 3.12 1.76 -6.95
N LEU A 61 2.75 0.49 -6.91
CA LEU A 61 1.75 -0.13 -7.75
C LEU A 61 0.40 -0.06 -7.05
N SER A 62 -0.69 0.09 -7.80
CA SER A 62 -2.03 0.18 -7.21
C SER A 62 -2.72 -1.18 -7.12
N ASN A 63 -3.35 -1.47 -5.99
CA ASN A 63 -4.25 -2.63 -5.84
C ASN A 63 -5.64 -2.39 -6.46
N ILE A 64 -5.87 -1.21 -7.04
CA ILE A 64 -7.11 -0.87 -7.73
C ILE A 64 -6.97 -1.26 -9.20
N HIS A 65 -7.44 -2.46 -9.54
CA HIS A 65 -7.39 -2.99 -10.90
C HIS A 65 -8.56 -2.51 -11.76
N LEU A 66 -9.18 -1.37 -11.43
CA LEU A 66 -10.25 -0.76 -12.20
C LEU A 66 -9.70 0.46 -12.94
N LYS A 67 -10.01 0.60 -14.23
CA LYS A 67 -9.75 1.80 -15.01
C LYS A 67 -10.86 2.84 -14.78
N ASN A 68 -10.57 4.08 -15.17
CA ASN A 68 -11.58 5.14 -15.13
C ASN A 68 -12.70 4.85 -16.15
N ILE A 69 -13.92 5.20 -15.80
CA ILE A 69 -15.09 5.11 -16.69
C ILE A 69 -14.93 6.16 -17.80
N ASP A 70 -15.09 5.74 -19.05
CA ASP A 70 -15.08 6.61 -20.22
C ASP A 70 -16.36 7.47 -20.25
N LEU A 71 -16.23 8.73 -19.85
CA LEU A 71 -17.32 9.68 -19.72
C LEU A 71 -18.01 10.04 -21.05
N GLU A 72 -17.39 9.72 -22.20
CA GLU A 72 -17.98 9.94 -23.52
C GLU A 72 -18.96 8.83 -23.92
N ARG A 73 -18.79 7.64 -23.32
CA ARG A 73 -19.59 6.44 -23.63
C ARG A 73 -20.75 6.21 -22.68
N VAL A 74 -20.83 6.97 -21.58
CA VAL A 74 -21.91 6.84 -20.61
C VAL A 74 -23.03 7.83 -20.92
N ASP A 75 -24.25 7.43 -20.58
CA ASP A 75 -25.43 8.28 -20.69
C ASP A 75 -25.26 9.57 -19.87
N ALA A 76 -25.73 10.71 -20.41
CA ALA A 76 -25.66 12.01 -19.75
C ALA A 76 -26.34 12.01 -18.37
N SER A 77 -27.36 11.17 -18.17
CA SER A 77 -28.09 11.03 -16.90
C SER A 77 -27.27 10.46 -15.75
N VAL A 78 -26.17 9.74 -16.04
CA VAL A 78 -25.30 9.12 -15.02
C VAL A 78 -23.88 9.67 -15.01
N LYS A 79 -23.60 10.68 -15.84
CA LYS A 79 -22.27 11.26 -15.98
C LYS A 79 -21.70 11.79 -14.67
N GLU A 80 -22.53 12.40 -13.82
CA GLU A 80 -22.11 12.89 -12.50
C GLU A 80 -21.67 11.74 -11.58
N LYS A 81 -22.39 10.60 -11.58
CA LYS A 81 -22.00 9.41 -10.82
C LYS A 81 -20.68 8.85 -11.34
N ALA A 82 -20.50 8.80 -12.66
CA ALA A 82 -19.27 8.31 -13.30
C ALA A 82 -18.05 9.22 -13.01
N GLU A 83 -18.23 10.54 -13.06
CA GLU A 83 -17.21 11.52 -12.66
C GLU A 83 -16.81 11.34 -11.19
N LYS A 84 -17.79 11.13 -10.31
CA LYS A 84 -17.53 10.85 -8.90
C LYS A 84 -16.76 9.54 -8.68
N ILE A 85 -17.10 8.48 -9.41
CA ILE A 85 -16.34 7.21 -9.37
C ILE A 85 -14.90 7.47 -9.80
N ASN A 86 -14.67 8.16 -10.92
CA ASN A 86 -13.32 8.45 -11.41
C ASN A 86 -12.51 9.27 -10.39
N HIS A 87 -13.11 10.30 -9.80
CA HIS A 87 -12.46 11.10 -8.77
C HIS A 87 -12.12 10.29 -7.51
N ASN A 88 -13.03 9.40 -7.10
CA ASN A 88 -12.78 8.51 -5.98
C ASN A 88 -11.66 7.53 -6.27
N LEU A 89 -11.63 6.90 -7.46
CA LEU A 89 -10.57 5.99 -7.88
C LEU A 89 -9.20 6.70 -7.88
N GLU A 90 -9.13 7.91 -8.43
CA GLU A 90 -7.90 8.72 -8.43
C GLU A 90 -7.43 9.06 -7.01
N THR A 91 -8.35 9.54 -6.17
CA THR A 91 -8.06 9.85 -4.76
C THR A 91 -7.59 8.60 -4.01
N MET A 92 -8.23 7.46 -4.24
CA MET A 92 -7.88 6.20 -3.60
C MET A 92 -6.48 5.75 -3.99
N ARG A 93 -6.10 5.81 -5.27
CA ARG A 93 -4.73 5.51 -5.74
C ARG A 93 -3.69 6.41 -5.06
N GLU A 94 -3.97 7.71 -4.89
CA GLU A 94 -3.05 8.64 -4.23
C GLU A 94 -2.81 8.31 -2.74
N ILE A 95 -3.87 7.94 -2.03
CA ILE A 95 -3.83 7.69 -0.58
C ILE A 95 -3.59 6.23 -0.23
N GLU A 96 -3.49 5.34 -1.21
CA GLU A 96 -3.31 3.90 -1.02
C GLU A 96 -2.06 3.57 -0.20
N LYS A 97 -0.99 4.35 -0.35
CA LYS A 97 0.22 4.26 0.48
C LYS A 97 0.02 4.38 1.99
N TYR A 98 -1.09 4.94 2.42
CA TYR A 98 -1.45 5.05 3.83
C TYR A 98 -2.26 3.87 4.35
N THR A 99 -2.57 2.88 3.49
CA THR A 99 -3.19 1.61 3.92
C THR A 99 -2.18 0.67 4.58
N LEU A 100 -0.88 0.84 4.29
CA LEU A 100 0.20 0.16 5.01
C LEU A 100 0.20 0.56 6.49
N ASP A 101 0.53 -0.40 7.35
CA ASP A 101 0.79 -0.12 8.74
C ASP A 101 1.96 0.85 8.88
N PHE A 102 1.77 1.91 9.67
CA PHE A 102 2.79 2.94 9.87
C PHE A 102 4.11 2.35 10.37
N GLU A 103 4.04 1.27 11.16
CA GLU A 103 5.20 0.55 11.70
C GLU A 103 6.04 -0.12 10.62
N HIS A 104 5.41 -0.55 9.53
CA HIS A 104 6.06 -1.13 8.35
C HIS A 104 6.29 -0.10 7.24
N SER A 105 5.92 1.17 7.46
CA SER A 105 6.03 2.19 6.43
C SER A 105 7.46 2.69 6.25
N SER A 106 7.84 2.98 5.00
CA SER A 106 9.11 3.62 4.65
C SER A 106 9.32 4.96 5.38
N THR A 107 8.23 5.63 5.77
CA THR A 107 8.28 6.88 6.55
C THR A 107 8.93 6.65 7.93
N LEU A 108 8.51 5.60 8.66
CA LEU A 108 9.06 5.31 9.98
C LEU A 108 10.50 4.81 9.88
N VAL A 109 10.77 3.94 8.91
CA VAL A 109 12.14 3.47 8.60
C VAL A 109 13.07 4.63 8.32
N LEU A 110 12.63 5.63 7.54
CA LEU A 110 13.41 6.82 7.24
C LEU A 110 13.67 7.67 8.48
N ILE A 111 12.66 7.88 9.34
CA ILE A 111 12.82 8.60 10.60
C ILE A 111 13.88 7.90 11.48
N PHE A 112 13.76 6.59 11.66
CA PHE A 112 14.73 5.83 12.46
C PHE A 112 16.14 5.83 11.84
N SER A 113 16.25 5.70 10.52
CA SER A 113 17.54 5.69 9.82
C SER A 113 18.26 7.03 9.99
N LEU A 114 17.53 8.14 9.90
CA LEU A 114 18.07 9.47 10.11
C LEU A 114 18.54 9.67 11.56
N GLU A 115 17.72 9.29 12.54
CA GLU A 115 18.09 9.41 13.96
C GLU A 115 19.28 8.52 14.30
N PHE A 116 19.33 7.29 13.78
CA PHE A 116 20.47 6.40 13.97
C PHE A 116 21.75 7.01 13.37
N PHE A 117 21.67 7.58 12.17
CA PHE A 117 22.79 8.26 11.54
C PHE A 117 23.29 9.46 12.36
N VAL A 118 22.38 10.26 12.91
CA VAL A 118 22.73 11.39 13.78
C VAL A 118 23.42 10.89 15.06
N LEU A 119 22.84 9.93 15.77
CA LEU A 119 23.42 9.36 16.99
C LEU A 119 24.80 8.75 16.75
N PHE A 120 24.96 8.01 15.64
CA PHE A 120 26.24 7.43 15.25
C PHE A 120 27.28 8.51 14.94
N SER A 121 26.88 9.55 14.20
CA SER A 121 27.76 10.69 13.88
C SER A 121 28.22 11.41 15.15
N VAL A 122 27.31 11.62 16.10
CA VAL A 122 27.63 12.24 17.40
C VAL A 122 28.64 11.41 18.17
N GLN A 123 28.39 10.10 18.29
CA GLN A 123 29.33 9.20 18.95
C GLN A 123 30.70 9.20 18.27
N TYR A 124 30.73 9.23 16.95
CA TYR A 124 31.95 9.34 16.18
C TYR A 124 32.74 10.61 16.51
N PHE A 125 32.09 11.77 16.60
CA PHE A 125 32.75 13.03 16.99
C PHE A 125 33.25 13.02 18.44
N ILE A 126 32.51 12.40 19.37
CA ILE A 126 32.96 12.28 20.76
C ILE A 126 34.30 11.54 20.84
N VAL A 127 34.42 10.42 20.11
CA VAL A 127 35.65 9.63 20.06
C VAL A 127 36.77 10.36 19.33
N LEU A 128 36.47 10.96 18.17
CA LEU A 128 37.49 11.60 17.33
C LEU A 128 38.09 12.85 17.97
N LEU A 129 37.29 13.60 18.73
CA LEU A 129 37.69 14.86 19.37
C LEU A 129 38.05 14.69 20.86
N ASP A 130 38.08 13.46 21.37
CA ASP A 130 38.36 13.13 22.78
C ASP A 130 37.45 13.88 23.77
N LEU A 131 36.15 13.96 23.46
CA LEU A 131 35.15 14.70 24.25
C LEU A 131 34.51 13.82 25.34
N GLY A 132 35.23 12.84 25.87
CA GLY A 132 34.70 11.86 26.83
C GLY A 132 34.10 12.49 28.08
N GLU A 133 34.69 13.58 28.59
CA GLU A 133 34.18 14.31 29.77
C GLU A 133 32.84 15.02 29.50
N TRP A 134 32.58 15.42 28.26
CA TRP A 134 31.36 16.12 27.84
C TRP A 134 30.28 15.18 27.31
N GLN A 135 30.58 13.88 27.17
CA GLN A 135 29.72 12.87 26.59
C GLN A 135 28.29 12.91 27.14
N TRP A 136 28.13 13.07 28.46
CA TRP A 136 26.81 13.16 29.08
C TRP A 136 26.03 14.38 28.57
N TRP A 137 26.63 15.57 28.60
CA TRP A 137 25.98 16.80 28.13
C TRP A 137 25.61 16.74 26.66
N ILE A 138 26.48 16.13 25.84
CA ILE A 138 26.24 15.92 24.41
C ILE A 138 25.02 14.99 24.24
N TYR A 139 24.98 13.84 24.90
CA TYR A 139 23.84 12.93 24.82
C TYR A 139 22.54 13.52 25.38
N ALA A 140 22.60 14.29 26.46
CA ALA A 140 21.44 14.99 26.99
C ALA A 140 20.86 15.97 25.96
N PHE A 141 21.72 16.74 25.29
CA PHE A 141 21.30 17.63 24.23
C PHE A 141 20.71 16.87 23.03
N PHE A 142 21.36 15.79 22.59
CA PHE A 142 20.87 14.98 21.47
C PHE A 142 19.59 14.20 21.79
N SER A 143 19.29 13.92 23.06
CA SER A 143 18.00 13.35 23.44
C SER A 143 16.80 14.21 23.01
N LEU A 144 17.00 15.53 22.82
CA LEU A 144 15.98 16.43 22.28
C LEU A 144 15.62 16.12 20.82
N SER A 145 16.54 15.60 20.00
CA SER A 145 16.23 15.18 18.62
C SER A 145 15.26 14.00 18.64
N ILE A 146 15.47 13.05 19.55
CA ILE A 146 14.59 11.89 19.74
C ILE A 146 13.18 12.34 20.10
N VAL A 147 13.03 13.34 20.97
CA VAL A 147 11.71 13.91 21.32
C VAL A 147 11.05 14.55 20.11
N ALA A 148 11.80 15.31 19.30
CA ALA A 148 11.28 15.92 18.08
C ALA A 148 10.87 14.86 17.04
N ALA A 149 11.69 13.82 16.85
CA ALA A 149 11.42 12.70 15.97
C ALA A 149 10.18 11.91 16.42
N TRP A 150 10.04 11.66 17.73
CA TRP A 150 8.86 11.02 18.30
C TRP A 150 7.59 11.83 18.04
N TRP A 151 7.65 13.15 18.24
CA TRP A 151 6.50 14.03 17.97
C TRP A 151 6.13 14.03 16.49
N TYR A 152 7.13 14.08 15.60
CA TYR A 152 6.92 13.99 14.17
C TYR A 152 6.32 12.62 13.76
N ALA A 153 6.86 11.52 14.29
CA ALA A 153 6.34 10.17 14.06
C ALA A 153 4.88 10.04 14.52
N LYS A 154 4.52 10.59 15.68
CA LYS A 154 3.12 10.65 16.16
C LYS A 154 2.20 11.41 15.21
N LYS A 155 2.66 12.54 14.66
CA LYS A 155 1.92 13.31 13.67
C LYS A 155 1.70 12.50 12.38
N GLN A 156 2.74 11.80 11.91
CA GLN A 156 2.62 10.94 10.73
C GLN A 156 1.69 9.75 10.98
N GLN A 157 1.81 9.08 12.14
CA GLN A 157 0.91 8.00 12.53
C GLN A 157 -0.56 8.42 12.44
N LYS A 158 -0.90 9.62 12.93
CA LYS A 158 -2.26 10.16 12.82
C LYS A 158 -2.68 10.39 11.36
N LYS A 159 -1.77 10.87 10.50
CA LYS A 159 -2.03 11.06 9.07
C LYS A 159 -2.35 9.73 8.38
N TYR A 160 -1.60 8.67 8.68
CA TYR A 160 -1.86 7.32 8.19
C TYR A 160 -3.26 6.83 8.60
N GLN A 161 -3.63 6.97 9.88
CA GLN A 161 -4.94 6.57 10.37
C GLN A 161 -6.10 7.30 9.67
N VAL A 162 -6.00 8.62 9.52
CA VAL A 162 -7.03 9.44 8.86
C VAL A 162 -7.18 9.05 7.39
N ASN A 163 -6.07 8.89 6.67
CA ASN A 163 -6.10 8.54 5.26
C ASN A 163 -6.55 7.09 5.02
N ASN A 164 -6.17 6.15 5.88
CA ASN A 164 -6.65 4.77 5.80
C ASN A 164 -8.18 4.70 6.02
N ALA A 165 -8.70 5.45 7.01
CA ALA A 165 -10.15 5.57 7.22
C ALA A 165 -10.85 6.18 6.00
N ARG A 166 -10.27 7.23 5.42
CA ARG A 166 -10.78 7.85 4.19
C ARG A 166 -10.77 6.88 3.00
N TYR A 167 -9.70 6.10 2.85
CA TYR A 167 -9.58 5.08 1.80
C TYR A 167 -10.69 4.05 1.92
N LYS A 168 -10.94 3.51 3.12
CA LYS A 168 -12.02 2.55 3.37
C LYS A 168 -13.39 3.12 3.03
N ALA A 169 -13.68 4.35 3.46
CA ALA A 169 -14.94 5.01 3.16
C ALA A 169 -15.15 5.22 1.65
N LEU A 170 -14.12 5.71 0.95
CA LEU A 170 -14.17 5.89 -0.51
C LEU A 170 -14.28 4.55 -1.24
N TYR A 171 -13.63 3.49 -0.75
CA TYR A 171 -13.72 2.15 -1.33
C TYR A 171 -15.16 1.63 -1.27
N GLU A 172 -15.79 1.70 -0.09
CA GLU A 172 -17.19 1.27 0.09
C GLU A 172 -18.17 2.10 -0.75
N GLU A 173 -18.01 3.44 -0.74
CA GLU A 173 -18.85 4.35 -1.52
C GLU A 173 -18.73 4.07 -3.02
N THR A 174 -17.51 3.94 -3.52
CA THR A 174 -17.25 3.74 -4.96
C THR A 174 -17.75 2.37 -5.42
N LEU A 175 -17.60 1.34 -4.59
CA LEU A 175 -18.14 0.01 -4.89
C LEU A 175 -19.67 0.05 -4.96
N ALA A 176 -20.34 0.73 -4.03
CA ALA A 176 -21.78 0.91 -4.06
C ALA A 176 -22.26 1.69 -5.30
N LEU A 177 -21.51 2.73 -5.71
CA LEU A 177 -21.81 3.50 -6.91
C LEU A 177 -21.67 2.65 -8.19
N ILE A 178 -20.57 1.89 -8.31
CA ILE A 178 -20.35 0.98 -9.44
C ILE A 178 -21.47 -0.07 -9.50
N ASP A 179 -21.78 -0.72 -8.38
CA ASP A 179 -22.84 -1.73 -8.32
C ASP A 179 -24.22 -1.13 -8.68
N SER A 180 -24.47 0.14 -8.35
CA SER A 180 -25.70 0.83 -8.75
C SER A 180 -25.79 1.05 -10.26
N LEU A 181 -24.71 1.51 -10.89
CA LEU A 181 -24.65 1.75 -12.33
C LEU A 181 -24.71 0.44 -13.13
N GLU A 182 -24.13 -0.64 -12.59
CA GLU A 182 -24.21 -1.97 -13.19
C GLU A 182 -25.62 -2.55 -13.13
N LYS A 183 -26.33 -2.42 -12.00
CA LYS A 183 -27.75 -2.83 -11.89
C LYS A 183 -28.67 -2.02 -12.79
N GLU A 184 -28.37 -0.75 -12.98
CA GLU A 184 -29.09 0.15 -13.90
C GLU A 184 -28.74 -0.12 -15.38
N GLY A 185 -27.72 -0.96 -15.65
CA GLY A 185 -27.33 -1.39 -17.00
C GLY A 185 -26.46 -0.38 -17.76
N TYR A 186 -25.93 0.65 -17.09
CA TYR A 186 -25.11 1.68 -17.72
C TYR A 186 -23.65 1.27 -17.93
N ILE A 187 -23.13 0.39 -17.07
CA ILE A 187 -21.75 -0.12 -17.14
C ILE A 187 -21.73 -1.61 -16.82
N LYS A 188 -20.66 -2.29 -17.21
CA LYS A 188 -20.30 -3.60 -16.66
C LYS A 188 -18.99 -3.48 -15.93
N LYS A 189 -18.90 -4.02 -14.72
CA LYS A 189 -17.68 -3.96 -13.91
C LYS A 189 -16.53 -4.72 -14.56
N GLU A 190 -16.84 -5.81 -15.25
CA GLU A 190 -15.89 -6.62 -16.01
C GLU A 190 -15.15 -5.79 -17.07
N ASP A 191 -15.87 -4.93 -17.79
CA ASP A 191 -15.32 -4.06 -18.83
C ASP A 191 -14.37 -2.98 -18.27
N LEU A 192 -14.41 -2.74 -16.95
CA LEU A 192 -13.56 -1.77 -16.25
C LEU A 192 -12.29 -2.39 -15.70
N TYR A 193 -12.16 -3.72 -15.65
CA TYR A 193 -10.93 -4.32 -15.15
C TYR A 193 -9.74 -4.04 -16.08
N ILE A 194 -8.60 -3.81 -15.45
CA ILE A 194 -7.30 -3.74 -16.09
C ILE A 194 -6.75 -5.16 -16.10
N GLU A 195 -6.56 -5.74 -17.29
CA GLU A 195 -6.12 -7.13 -17.46
C GLU A 195 -4.60 -7.29 -17.31
N GLU A 196 -3.82 -6.31 -17.79
CA GLU A 196 -2.36 -6.29 -17.71
C GLU A 196 -1.89 -4.95 -17.15
N SER A 197 -0.89 -4.98 -16.27
CA SER A 197 -0.18 -3.78 -15.83
C SER A 197 1.01 -3.55 -16.75
N ASP A 198 1.05 -2.40 -17.42
CA ASP A 198 2.24 -1.98 -18.17
C ASP A 198 3.45 -1.73 -17.23
N GLU A 199 3.21 -1.59 -15.92
CA GLU A 199 4.23 -1.25 -14.91
C GLU A 199 5.04 -2.46 -14.38
N HIS A 200 4.74 -3.69 -14.80
CA HIS A 200 5.40 -4.92 -14.31
C HIS A 200 6.47 -5.52 -15.26
N ILE A 201 6.98 -4.75 -16.24
CA ILE A 201 8.04 -5.19 -17.17
C ILE A 201 9.44 -4.87 -16.63
#